data_AF-A0A928TEI6-F1
#
_entry.id   AF-A0A928TEI6-F1
#
_cell.length_a   1.000
_cell.length_b   1.000
_cell.length_c   1.000
_cell.angle_alpha   90.00
_cell.angle_beta   90.00
_cell.angle_gamma   90.00
#
_symmetry.space_group_name_H-M   'P 1'
#
loop_
_entity.id
_entity.type
_entity.pdbx_description
1 polymer ?
#
loop_
_entity_poly.entity_id
_entity_poly.type
_entity_poly.pdbx_seq_one_letter_code
_entity_poly.pdbx_strand_id
1 'polypeptide(L)'
;MSLRRMLTGFALFALLLAALSQVTSGRSEAASGLQRRAVVPMIAADSATGSEPTATPGTMQGRWTGTFENTTPLAGNGTFTLDLQQSGQQFWGTMSVTNSPCLSSATISGTLVGNSIDFGVVSGNVTVNYTGTVSGSSAAGSYVASEACMFATGTWSAEKD
;
A
#
# COMPACT_ATOMS: atom_id res chain seq x y z
N MET A 1 37.03 -27.50 -31.61
CA MET A 1 35.95 -27.29 -32.60
C MET A 1 34.71 -26.94 -31.80
N SER A 2 34.01 -25.82 -31.87
CA SER A 2 34.00 -24.53 -32.57
C SER A 2 32.88 -23.76 -31.83
N LEU A 3 32.70 -22.45 -31.80
CA LEU A 3 33.43 -21.22 -32.06
C LEU A 3 32.45 -20.13 -31.58
N ARG A 4 33.00 -19.03 -31.08
CA ARG A 4 32.34 -17.80 -30.58
C ARG A 4 31.23 -17.21 -31.47
N ARG A 5 30.49 -16.25 -30.87
CA ARG A 5 29.71 -15.10 -31.41
C ARG A 5 28.19 -15.29 -31.25
N MET A 6 27.39 -14.29 -30.85
CA MET A 6 27.43 -12.87 -31.21
C MET A 6 26.94 -11.94 -30.08
N LEU A 7 27.64 -10.81 -29.94
CA LEU A 7 27.12 -9.54 -29.43
C LEU A 7 26.00 -9.01 -30.35
N THR A 8 25.25 -8.03 -29.85
CA THR A 8 24.88 -6.72 -30.48
C THR A 8 23.36 -6.48 -30.49
N GLY A 9 22.94 -5.39 -29.83
CA GLY A 9 21.56 -4.90 -29.87
C GLY A 9 21.37 -3.60 -29.08
N PHE A 10 22.22 -2.59 -29.33
CA PHE A 10 22.06 -1.22 -28.84
C PHE A 10 21.54 -0.36 -30.01
N ALA A 11 20.32 0.15 -29.92
CA ALA A 11 19.82 1.31 -30.69
C ALA A 11 18.50 1.78 -30.06
N LEU A 12 18.48 2.90 -29.32
CA LEU A 12 18.14 4.23 -29.83
C LEU A 12 16.74 4.30 -30.45
N PHE A 13 15.75 4.76 -29.68
CA PHE A 13 14.64 5.53 -30.23
C PHE A 13 14.25 6.64 -29.25
N ALA A 14 14.78 7.83 -29.51
CA ALA A 14 14.41 9.07 -28.87
C ALA A 14 13.34 9.79 -29.71
N LEU A 15 12.64 10.70 -29.05
CA LEU A 15 11.87 11.84 -29.59
C LEU A 15 10.50 11.54 -30.21
N LEU A 16 9.46 11.93 -29.47
CA LEU A 16 8.40 12.75 -30.05
C LEU A 16 7.88 13.78 -29.02
N LEU A 17 8.21 15.05 -29.28
CA LEU A 17 7.55 16.24 -28.71
C LEU A 17 6.27 16.54 -29.50
N ALA A 18 5.16 16.80 -28.80
CA ALA A 18 4.04 17.68 -29.20
C ALA A 18 2.95 17.56 -28.12
N ALA A 19 2.17 18.56 -27.70
CA ALA A 19 2.16 19.99 -27.89
C ALA A 19 1.22 20.57 -26.80
N LEU A 20 1.42 21.83 -26.46
CA LEU A 20 0.57 22.62 -25.57
C LEU A 20 -0.87 22.73 -26.09
N SER A 21 -1.84 22.79 -25.18
CA SER A 21 -2.92 23.80 -25.26
C SER A 21 -3.64 23.90 -23.91
N GLN A 22 -3.46 25.06 -23.27
CA GLN A 22 -4.29 25.55 -22.19
C GLN A 22 -5.66 25.90 -22.77
N VAL A 23 -6.74 25.55 -22.07
CA VAL A 23 -7.99 26.31 -22.18
C VAL A 23 -8.38 26.80 -20.79
N THR A 24 -8.18 28.09 -20.64
CA THR A 24 -8.54 28.92 -19.49
C THR A 24 -9.99 29.36 -19.61
N SER A 25 -10.64 29.47 -18.45
CA SER A 25 -11.71 30.43 -18.13
C SER A 25 -13.07 30.32 -18.84
N GLY A 26 -14.08 30.10 -18.01
CA GLY A 26 -15.48 30.50 -18.23
C GLY A 26 -16.38 29.67 -17.33
N ARG A 27 -17.22 30.19 -16.45
CA ARG A 27 -17.77 31.54 -16.33
C ARG A 27 -18.46 31.56 -14.96
N SER A 28 -18.11 32.53 -14.11
CA SER A 28 -18.85 32.81 -12.89
C SER A 28 -20.25 33.28 -13.27
N GLU A 29 -21.28 32.49 -12.95
CA GLU A 29 -22.67 32.92 -13.00
C GLU A 29 -23.01 33.68 -11.72
N ALA A 30 -23.05 35.01 -11.84
CA ALA A 30 -23.70 35.88 -10.90
C ALA A 30 -25.22 35.76 -11.10
N ALA A 31 -25.91 35.11 -10.18
CA ALA A 31 -27.35 35.21 -10.04
C ALA A 31 -27.67 36.12 -8.84
N SER A 32 -27.97 37.38 -9.15
CA SER A 32 -28.60 38.32 -8.22
C SER A 32 -30.03 37.87 -7.94
N GLY A 33 -30.23 37.24 -6.77
CA GLY A 33 -31.55 36.99 -6.20
C GLY A 33 -31.72 37.82 -4.93
N LEU A 34 -32.50 38.90 -5.00
CA LEU A 34 -33.04 39.60 -3.84
C LEU A 34 -34.06 38.69 -3.14
N GLN A 35 -33.74 38.15 -1.95
CA GLN A 35 -34.75 37.47 -1.13
C GLN A 35 -34.52 37.73 0.37
N ARG A 36 -35.38 38.63 0.90
CA ARG A 36 -35.86 38.80 2.28
C ARG A 36 -35.00 38.32 3.47
N ARG A 37 -34.52 39.32 4.20
CA ARG A 37 -34.35 39.42 5.67
C ARG A 37 -35.08 38.36 6.51
N ALA A 38 -34.30 37.57 7.23
CA ALA A 38 -34.64 37.08 8.57
C ALA A 38 -33.37 37.15 9.43
N VAL A 39 -33.41 37.97 10.49
CA VAL A 39 -32.32 38.07 11.46
C VAL A 39 -32.50 36.90 12.42
N VAL A 40 -31.61 35.92 12.35
CA VAL A 40 -31.46 34.87 13.36
C VAL A 40 -30.19 35.20 14.15
N PRO A 41 -30.23 35.31 15.49
CA PRO A 41 -29.00 35.42 16.27
C PRO A 41 -28.25 34.10 16.15
N MET A 42 -27.17 34.10 15.36
CA MET A 42 -26.25 32.98 15.31
C MET A 42 -25.46 32.98 16.61
N ILE A 43 -25.86 32.08 17.50
CA ILE A 43 -25.11 31.67 18.67
C ILE A 43 -23.71 31.29 18.17
N ALA A 44 -22.68 31.97 18.66
CA ALA A 44 -21.30 31.68 18.33
C ALA A 44 -21.01 30.23 18.73
N ALA A 45 -20.96 29.33 17.74
CA ALA A 45 -20.41 28.01 17.92
C ALA A 45 -18.90 28.21 18.11
N ASP A 46 -18.50 28.08 19.36
CA ASP A 46 -17.13 27.90 19.82
C ASP A 46 -16.38 27.04 18.79
N SER A 47 -15.42 27.64 18.10
CA SER A 47 -14.50 26.90 17.24
C SER A 47 -13.62 26.10 18.17
N ALA A 48 -14.13 24.95 18.60
CA ALA A 48 -13.35 23.89 19.20
C ALA A 48 -12.30 23.50 18.15
N THR A 49 -11.15 24.15 18.24
CA THR A 49 -9.91 23.71 17.63
C THR A 49 -9.59 22.40 18.33
N GLY A 50 -10.24 21.32 17.87
CA GLY A 50 -9.92 19.99 18.27
C GLY A 50 -8.46 19.79 17.90
N SER A 51 -7.60 19.71 18.91
CA SER A 51 -6.26 19.18 18.73
C SER A 51 -6.44 17.80 18.13
N GLU A 52 -6.24 17.69 16.82
CA GLU A 52 -6.19 16.41 16.15
C GLU A 52 -5.14 15.59 16.89
N PRO A 53 -5.49 14.41 17.44
CA PRO A 53 -4.52 13.60 18.14
C PRO A 53 -3.40 13.30 17.14
N THR A 54 -2.22 13.85 17.38
CA THR A 54 -1.01 13.51 16.62
C THR A 54 -0.86 12.00 16.72
N ALA A 55 -1.27 11.28 15.67
CA ALA A 55 -1.15 9.85 15.62
C ALA A 55 0.34 9.53 15.78
N THR A 56 0.69 8.84 16.86
CA THR A 56 2.04 8.31 17.02
C THR A 56 2.34 7.48 15.78
N PRO A 57 3.44 7.74 15.06
CA PRO A 57 3.81 6.94 13.90
C PRO A 57 3.80 5.46 14.27
N GLY A 58 3.17 4.63 13.44
CA GLY A 58 3.14 3.19 13.65
C GLY A 58 4.55 2.60 13.74
N THR A 59 4.67 1.39 14.30
CA THR A 59 5.90 0.60 14.24
C THR A 59 5.54 -0.84 13.89
N MET A 60 6.30 -1.43 12.98
CA MET A 60 6.19 -2.83 12.58
C MET A 60 7.06 -3.75 13.45
N GLN A 61 7.99 -3.23 14.25
CA GLN A 61 8.85 -4.07 15.10
C GLN A 61 8.03 -4.94 16.05
N GLY A 62 8.38 -6.23 16.16
CA GLY A 62 7.77 -7.18 17.08
C GLY A 62 7.17 -8.38 16.36
N ARG A 63 6.39 -9.16 17.13
CA ARG A 63 5.63 -10.29 16.59
C ARG A 63 4.22 -9.84 16.20
N TRP A 64 3.77 -10.35 15.07
CA TRP A 64 2.42 -10.12 14.56
C TRP A 64 1.76 -11.44 14.18
N THR A 65 0.47 -11.54 14.42
CA THR A 65 -0.36 -12.68 14.02
C THR A 65 -1.50 -12.18 13.15
N GLY A 66 -1.73 -12.83 12.02
CA GLY A 66 -2.70 -12.36 11.04
C GLY A 66 -3.39 -13.44 10.22
N THR A 67 -4.32 -12.98 9.40
CA THR A 67 -5.07 -13.79 8.44
C THR A 67 -4.94 -13.20 7.04
N PHE A 68 -5.06 -14.05 6.03
CA PHE A 68 -5.20 -13.62 4.64
C PHE A 68 -6.40 -14.29 3.99
N GLU A 69 -7.00 -13.59 3.04
CA GLU A 69 -8.03 -14.10 2.15
C GLU A 69 -7.53 -13.94 0.72
N ASN A 70 -7.35 -15.06 0.02
CA ASN A 70 -7.06 -15.10 -1.40
C ASN A 70 -8.36 -14.92 -2.18
N THR A 71 -8.38 -13.97 -3.12
CA THR A 71 -9.53 -13.67 -3.98
C THR A 71 -9.35 -14.30 -5.36
N THR A 72 -8.14 -14.26 -5.91
CA THR A 72 -7.84 -14.83 -7.24
C THR A 72 -6.54 -15.64 -7.20
N PRO A 73 -6.35 -16.65 -8.08
CA PRO A 73 -7.34 -17.20 -9.01
C PRO A 73 -8.37 -18.13 -8.32
N LEU A 74 -8.12 -18.55 -7.08
CA LEU A 74 -8.99 -19.44 -6.32
C LEU A 74 -9.21 -18.88 -4.92
N ALA A 75 -10.47 -18.79 -4.50
CA ALA A 75 -10.81 -18.33 -3.16
C ALA A 75 -10.23 -19.28 -2.09
N GLY A 76 -9.67 -18.70 -1.03
CA GLY A 76 -9.11 -19.45 0.09
C GLY A 76 -8.64 -18.54 1.20
N ASN A 77 -8.38 -19.09 2.37
CA ASN A 77 -7.94 -18.30 3.52
C ASN A 77 -6.90 -19.07 4.34
N GLY A 78 -6.08 -18.31 5.06
CA GLY A 78 -5.10 -18.90 5.96
C GLY A 78 -4.65 -17.92 7.03
N THR A 79 -3.63 -18.33 7.78
CA THR A 79 -3.04 -17.54 8.85
C THR A 79 -1.56 -17.34 8.60
N PHE A 80 -0.99 -16.31 9.20
CA PHE A 80 0.45 -16.10 9.21
C PHE A 80 0.92 -15.52 10.53
N THR A 81 2.21 -15.68 10.79
CA THR A 81 2.94 -14.99 11.85
C THR A 81 4.14 -14.26 11.25
N LEU A 82 4.45 -13.08 11.79
CA LEU A 82 5.62 -12.28 11.42
C LEU A 82 6.49 -12.08 12.66
N ASP A 83 7.80 -12.15 12.48
CA ASP A 83 8.79 -11.74 13.48
C ASP A 83 9.65 -10.64 12.84
N LEU A 84 9.44 -9.38 13.25
CA LEU A 84 9.97 -8.21 12.56
C LEU A 84 10.93 -7.39 13.44
N GLN A 85 12.01 -6.94 12.80
CA GLN A 85 12.92 -5.90 13.30
C GLN A 85 12.75 -4.64 12.45
N GLN A 86 12.93 -3.47 13.05
CA GLN A 86 12.81 -2.19 12.37
C GLN A 86 13.96 -1.26 12.74
N SER A 87 14.47 -0.53 11.76
CA SER A 87 15.42 0.57 11.91
C SER A 87 14.96 1.76 11.06
N GLY A 88 14.56 2.85 11.72
CA GLY A 88 13.95 3.99 11.03
C GLY A 88 12.69 3.57 10.27
N GLN A 89 12.65 3.87 8.97
CA GLN A 89 11.54 3.52 8.08
C GLN A 89 11.65 2.12 7.47
N GLN A 90 12.76 1.40 7.68
CA GLN A 90 12.98 0.08 7.08
C GLN A 90 12.73 -1.01 8.11
N PHE A 91 12.10 -2.11 7.69
CA PHE A 91 11.92 -3.29 8.53
C PHE A 91 12.21 -4.57 7.74
N TRP A 92 12.57 -5.62 8.47
CA TRP A 92 12.90 -6.93 7.92
C TRP A 92 12.57 -8.02 8.93
N GLY A 93 12.51 -9.27 8.47
CA GLY A 93 12.21 -10.39 9.36
C GLY A 93 11.81 -11.65 8.64
N THR A 94 10.99 -12.46 9.29
CA THR A 94 10.50 -13.74 8.76
C THR A 94 8.99 -13.84 8.86
N MET A 95 8.39 -14.54 7.90
CA MET A 95 6.98 -14.90 7.85
C MET A 95 6.85 -16.42 7.92
N SER A 96 5.89 -16.92 8.70
CA SER A 96 5.39 -18.30 8.58
C SER A 96 3.93 -18.26 8.18
N VAL A 97 3.52 -19.13 7.26
CA VAL A 97 2.16 -19.16 6.69
C VAL A 97 1.57 -20.54 6.81
N THR A 98 0.32 -20.61 7.26
CA THR A 98 -0.46 -21.84 7.34
C THR A 98 -1.63 -21.77 6.35
N ASN A 99 -1.94 -22.90 5.73
CA ASN A 99 -3.03 -23.05 4.76
C ASN A 99 -2.85 -22.21 3.48
N SER A 100 -1.60 -22.10 2.99
CA SER A 100 -1.30 -21.54 1.67
C SER A 100 -0.66 -22.61 0.79
N PRO A 101 -1.15 -22.83 -0.46
CA PRO A 101 -0.55 -23.77 -1.39
C PRO A 101 0.76 -23.26 -2.00
N CYS A 102 1.07 -21.97 -1.80
CA CYS A 102 2.13 -21.25 -2.48
C CYS A 102 3.38 -21.04 -1.61
N LEU A 103 3.19 -20.97 -0.30
CA LEU A 103 4.15 -20.41 0.64
C LEU A 103 3.91 -21.01 2.02
N SER A 104 4.96 -21.48 2.68
CA SER A 104 4.94 -21.89 4.09
C SER A 104 5.81 -21.00 4.98
N SER A 105 6.90 -20.46 4.43
CA SER A 105 7.78 -19.51 5.11
C SER A 105 8.52 -18.63 4.12
N ALA A 106 8.84 -17.40 4.52
CA ALA A 106 9.56 -16.43 3.68
C ALA A 106 10.37 -15.43 4.52
N THR A 107 11.36 -14.80 3.89
CA THR A 107 12.02 -13.61 4.42
C THR A 107 11.26 -12.36 4.02
N ILE A 108 11.13 -11.39 4.93
CA ILE A 108 10.42 -10.13 4.73
C ILE A 108 11.43 -8.99 4.63
N SER A 109 11.19 -8.06 3.72
CA SER A 109 11.81 -6.73 3.70
C SER A 109 10.77 -5.70 3.30
N GLY A 110 10.73 -4.57 3.99
CA GLY A 110 9.73 -3.54 3.74
C GLY A 110 10.08 -2.17 4.27
N THR A 111 9.15 -1.24 4.04
CA THR A 111 9.22 0.15 4.47
C THR A 111 7.92 0.59 5.13
N LEU A 112 8.04 1.45 6.13
CA LEU A 112 6.95 2.11 6.83
C LEU A 112 7.15 3.62 6.73
N VAL A 113 6.26 4.30 6.00
CA VAL A 113 6.26 5.76 5.82
C VAL A 113 4.96 6.33 6.37
N GLY A 114 5.05 7.04 7.49
CA GLY A 114 3.87 7.44 8.26
C GLY A 114 3.14 6.19 8.78
N ASN A 115 1.94 5.96 8.26
CA ASN A 115 1.13 4.77 8.57
C ASN A 115 1.03 3.80 7.38
N SER A 116 1.68 4.09 6.24
CA SER A 116 1.63 3.24 5.05
C SER A 116 2.78 2.26 5.05
N ILE A 117 2.48 0.99 4.75
CA ILE A 117 3.46 -0.09 4.62
C ILE A 117 3.50 -0.61 3.19
N ASP A 118 4.72 -0.88 2.74
CA ASP A 118 5.01 -1.62 1.53
C ASP A 118 6.08 -2.65 1.87
N PHE A 119 5.83 -3.93 1.60
CA PHE A 119 6.81 -4.97 1.86
C PHE A 119 6.72 -6.13 0.88
N GLY A 120 7.88 -6.71 0.59
CA GLY A 120 8.01 -7.93 -0.17
C GLY A 120 8.34 -9.10 0.73
N VAL A 121 7.81 -10.26 0.39
CA VAL A 121 8.31 -11.54 0.92
C VAL A 121 8.90 -12.37 -0.20
N VAL A 122 9.98 -13.09 0.10
CA VAL A 122 10.69 -13.95 -0.87
C VAL A 122 10.89 -15.33 -0.27
N SER A 123 10.57 -16.37 -1.06
CA SER A 123 10.83 -17.77 -0.74
C SER A 123 11.14 -18.55 -2.04
N GLY A 124 12.42 -18.85 -2.27
CA GLY A 124 12.84 -19.46 -3.54
C GLY A 124 12.54 -18.56 -4.74
N ASN A 125 11.70 -19.05 -5.66
CA ASN A 125 11.21 -18.30 -6.83
C ASN A 125 9.88 -17.58 -6.60
N VAL A 126 9.29 -17.69 -5.39
CA VAL A 126 8.06 -17.01 -5.02
C VAL A 126 8.40 -15.64 -4.46
N THR A 127 7.84 -14.59 -5.06
CA THR A 127 7.79 -13.24 -4.50
C THR A 127 6.32 -12.86 -4.29
N VAL A 128 6.02 -12.22 -3.17
CA VAL A 128 4.70 -11.60 -2.92
C VAL A 128 4.91 -10.19 -2.41
N ASN A 129 4.26 -9.23 -3.06
CA ASN A 129 4.30 -7.82 -2.68
C ASN A 129 3.02 -7.48 -1.91
N TYR A 130 3.19 -6.86 -0.76
CA TYR A 130 2.13 -6.45 0.15
C TYR A 130 2.12 -4.94 0.28
N THR A 131 0.92 -4.37 0.33
CA THR A 131 0.68 -2.98 0.70
C THR A 131 -0.34 -2.94 1.82
N GLY A 132 -0.35 -1.88 2.61
CA GLY A 132 -1.32 -1.73 3.68
C GLY A 132 -1.12 -0.49 4.55
N THR A 133 -1.83 -0.46 5.67
CA THR A 133 -1.70 0.57 6.68
C THR A 133 -1.57 -0.03 8.08
N VAL A 134 -0.93 0.72 8.97
CA VAL A 134 -0.75 0.39 10.40
C VAL A 134 -1.49 1.43 11.24
N SER A 135 -2.24 0.97 12.23
CA SER A 135 -2.97 1.81 13.18
C SER A 135 -2.81 1.26 14.59
N GLY A 136 -1.82 1.78 15.32
CA GLY A 136 -1.50 1.28 16.66
C GLY A 136 -0.94 -0.15 16.61
N SER A 137 -1.69 -1.11 17.14
CA SER A 137 -1.31 -2.53 17.17
C SER A 137 -1.93 -3.36 16.04
N SER A 138 -2.69 -2.75 15.12
CA SER A 138 -3.31 -3.44 14.00
C SER A 138 -2.73 -2.99 12.67
N ALA A 139 -2.72 -3.91 11.70
CA ALA A 139 -2.31 -3.64 10.33
C ALA A 139 -3.20 -4.40 9.35
N ALA A 140 -3.46 -3.83 8.17
CA ALA A 140 -4.25 -4.48 7.14
C ALA A 140 -3.92 -3.96 5.74
N GLY A 141 -4.22 -4.76 4.73
CA GLY A 141 -4.05 -4.33 3.34
C GLY A 141 -4.29 -5.43 2.32
N SER A 142 -3.51 -5.39 1.24
CA SER A 142 -3.63 -6.30 0.10
C SER A 142 -2.28 -6.84 -0.33
N TYR A 143 -2.31 -7.90 -1.15
CA TYR A 143 -1.10 -8.49 -1.73
C TYR A 143 -1.29 -8.91 -3.18
N VAL A 144 -0.17 -8.99 -3.89
CA VAL A 144 -0.05 -9.54 -5.23
C VAL A 144 1.15 -10.47 -5.27
N ALA A 145 0.93 -11.73 -5.62
CA ALA A 145 1.97 -12.73 -5.77
C ALA A 145 2.52 -12.75 -7.20
N SER A 146 3.74 -13.28 -7.33
CA SER A 146 4.39 -13.54 -8.61
C SER A 146 3.73 -14.69 -9.40
N GLU A 147 4.19 -14.91 -10.63
CA GLU A 147 3.74 -16.01 -11.50
C GLU A 147 3.91 -17.41 -10.86
N ALA A 148 4.94 -17.59 -10.02
CA ALA A 148 5.16 -18.83 -9.28
C ALA A 148 3.96 -19.20 -8.36
N CYS A 149 3.10 -18.23 -8.07
CA CYS A 149 1.87 -18.38 -7.31
C CYS A 149 0.63 -18.01 -8.15
N MET A 150 0.71 -18.17 -9.46
CA MET A 150 -0.39 -17.91 -10.41
C MET A 150 -0.95 -16.48 -10.32
N PHE A 151 -0.09 -15.50 -9.97
CA PHE A 151 -0.51 -14.12 -9.76
C PHE A 151 -1.62 -13.97 -8.71
N ALA A 152 -1.59 -14.79 -7.66
CA ALA A 152 -2.59 -14.76 -6.60
C ALA A 152 -2.70 -13.36 -5.97
N THR A 153 -3.94 -12.93 -5.71
CA THR A 153 -4.23 -11.63 -5.08
C THR A 153 -5.23 -11.79 -3.97
N GLY A 154 -5.10 -10.96 -2.94
CA GLY A 154 -5.97 -11.03 -1.79
C GLY A 154 -5.80 -9.89 -0.81
N THR A 155 -6.50 -10.01 0.31
CA THR A 155 -6.44 -9.10 1.46
C THR A 155 -5.80 -9.80 2.65
N TRP A 156 -5.34 -9.01 3.61
CA TRP A 156 -4.77 -9.51 4.86
C TRP A 156 -5.02 -8.54 6.01
N SER A 157 -5.03 -9.05 7.23
CA SER A 157 -5.01 -8.28 8.47
C SER A 157 -4.11 -8.95 9.51
N ALA A 158 -3.57 -8.17 10.43
CA ALA A 158 -2.72 -8.65 11.52
C ALA A 158 -2.86 -7.79 12.77
N GLU A 159 -2.63 -8.42 13.91
CA GLU A 159 -2.53 -7.79 15.23
C GLU A 159 -1.15 -8.07 15.81
N LYS A 160 -0.64 -7.10 16.57
CA LYS A 160 0.61 -7.22 17.30
C LYS A 160 0.38 -7.96 18.62
N ASP A 161 1.27 -8.92 18.90
CA ASP A 161 1.28 -9.67 20.17
C ASP A 161 1.69 -8.80 21.38
#